data_AF-A0A852CHX9-F1
#
_entry.id   AF-A0A852CHX9-F1
#
_cell.length_a   1.000
_cell.length_b   1.000
_cell.length_c   1.000
_cell.angle_alpha   90.00
_cell.angle_beta   90.00
_cell.angle_gamma   90.00
#
_symmetry.space_group_name_H-M   'P 1'
#
loop_
_entity.id
_entity.type
_entity.pdbx_description
1 polymer ?
#
loop_
_entity_poly.entity_id
_entity_poly.type
_entity_poly.pdbx_seq_one_letter_code
_entity_poly.pdbx_strand_id
1 'polypeptide(L)'
;MEAPQCEQRITKVSLAEVLRCFEQPISEEQAWAICFQCCCKMEQLSQGLSPSLHSVFIKGAGSIFLHADGSASFKVYRKSDVGSSIQQSEDKLLEYLGVVIYEALDWGIDDKFERELSDPLEKLLCLMLKLDEKAMKPAVTLQDVIKACEEHLSRPSQASSHYEMTCKHLFAEYMELQNLVTIIQTSRAVHLGSPLTFYSLCLHTLTYCTRNGASIICELQSGVKLRKSTERLQRCMPPKECIRSPYELLLDDIQHKRYTLRKVSD
;
A
#
# COMPACT_ATOMS: atom_id res chain seq x y z
N MET A 1 0.73 41.33 -20.35
CA MET A 1 -0.11 40.20 -19.91
C MET A 1 0.69 38.95 -20.12
N GLU A 2 1.34 38.47 -19.06
CA GLU A 2 2.05 37.20 -19.08
C GLU A 2 1.00 36.07 -19.09
N ALA A 3 1.18 35.11 -20.01
CA ALA A 3 0.31 33.95 -20.10
C ALA A 3 0.43 33.12 -18.81
N PRO A 4 -0.68 32.56 -18.29
CA PRO A 4 -0.61 31.69 -17.13
C PRO A 4 0.24 30.47 -17.49
N GLN A 5 1.25 30.20 -16.65
CA GLN A 5 2.05 28.99 -16.73
C GLN A 5 1.10 27.79 -16.76
N CYS A 6 1.18 27.00 -17.83
CA CYS A 6 0.46 25.74 -17.95
C CYS A 6 0.83 24.87 -16.74
N GLU A 7 -0.08 24.73 -15.77
CA GLU A 7 0.05 23.74 -14.70
C GLU A 7 0.27 22.38 -15.37
N GLN A 8 1.48 21.84 -15.27
CA GLN A 8 1.79 20.53 -15.81
C GLN A 8 0.92 19.52 -15.04
N ARG A 9 -0.18 19.11 -15.67
CA ARG A 9 -1.07 18.09 -15.11
C ARG A 9 -0.26 16.81 -14.99
N ILE A 10 0.05 16.40 -13.76
CA ILE A 10 0.73 15.13 -13.49
C ILE A 10 -0.15 14.01 -14.06
N THR A 11 0.37 13.29 -15.04
CA THR A 11 -0.36 12.22 -15.74
C THR A 11 0.01 10.82 -15.25
N LYS A 12 1.12 10.71 -14.51
CA LYS A 12 1.60 9.46 -13.92
C LYS A 12 2.42 9.71 -12.66
N VAL A 13 2.45 8.72 -11.78
CA VAL A 13 3.20 8.69 -10.53
C VAL A 13 3.89 7.34 -10.38
N SER A 14 5.09 7.30 -9.83
CA SER A 14 5.76 6.02 -9.54
C SER A 14 5.19 5.36 -8.28
N LEU A 15 5.21 4.03 -8.21
CA LEU A 15 4.76 3.31 -7.02
C LEU A 15 5.59 3.71 -5.78
N ALA A 16 6.89 4.00 -5.95
CA ALA A 16 7.73 4.52 -4.87
C ALA A 16 7.32 5.92 -4.37
N GLU A 17 6.73 6.77 -5.21
CA GLU A 17 6.16 8.06 -4.76
C GLU A 17 4.87 7.84 -3.98
N VAL A 18 4.02 6.91 -4.41
CA VAL A 18 2.79 6.55 -3.71
C VAL A 18 3.10 6.00 -2.31
N LEU A 19 3.98 5.00 -2.21
CA LEU A 19 4.39 4.39 -0.94
C LEU A 19 5.00 5.41 0.03
N ARG A 20 5.84 6.33 -0.47
CA ARG A 20 6.42 7.41 0.35
C ARG A 20 5.40 8.47 0.76
N CYS A 21 4.43 8.77 -0.11
CA CYS A 21 3.40 9.75 0.19
C CYS A 21 2.42 9.24 1.24
N PHE A 22 2.09 7.95 1.20
CA PHE A 22 1.12 7.35 2.10
C PHE A 22 1.74 6.82 3.39
N GLU A 23 3.05 6.51 3.38
CA GLU A 23 3.77 5.91 4.51
C GLU A 23 3.14 4.59 5.00
N GLN A 24 2.47 3.88 4.09
CA GLN A 24 1.79 2.60 4.36
C GLN A 24 1.96 1.68 3.15
N PRO A 25 1.92 0.35 3.37
CA PRO A 25 1.95 -0.61 2.26
C PRO A 25 0.67 -0.53 1.43
N ILE A 26 0.75 -1.03 0.20
CA ILE A 26 -0.45 -1.17 -0.63
C ILE A 26 -1.40 -2.22 -0.07
N SER A 27 -2.70 -2.09 -0.37
CA SER A 27 -3.67 -3.15 -0.08
C SER A 27 -3.46 -4.36 -0.98
N GLU A 28 -4.00 -5.52 -0.59
CA GLU A 28 -3.97 -6.71 -1.45
C GLU A 28 -4.67 -6.45 -2.79
N GLU A 29 -5.80 -5.74 -2.77
CA GLU A 29 -6.54 -5.42 -3.99
C GLU A 29 -5.76 -4.48 -4.92
N GLN A 30 -5.00 -3.54 -4.36
CA GLN A 30 -4.07 -2.71 -5.13
C GLN A 30 -2.91 -3.54 -5.71
N ALA A 31 -2.40 -4.53 -4.97
CA ALA A 31 -1.39 -5.44 -5.48
C ALA A 31 -1.88 -6.26 -6.67
N TRP A 32 -3.09 -6.84 -6.58
CA TRP A 32 -3.76 -7.52 -7.69
C TRP A 32 -3.92 -6.61 -8.91
N ALA A 33 -4.39 -5.38 -8.70
CA ALA A 33 -4.61 -4.41 -9.76
C ALA A 33 -3.32 -4.02 -10.50
N ILE A 34 -2.26 -3.70 -9.76
CA ILE A 34 -0.95 -3.34 -10.33
C ILE A 34 -0.37 -4.54 -11.08
N CYS A 35 -0.46 -5.74 -10.49
CA CYS A 35 0.04 -6.97 -11.12
C CYS A 35 -0.67 -7.25 -12.45
N PHE A 36 -2.01 -7.22 -12.46
CA PHE A 36 -2.81 -7.43 -13.66
C PHE A 36 -2.48 -6.40 -14.76
N GLN A 37 -2.51 -5.10 -14.41
CA GLN A 37 -2.26 -4.02 -15.38
C GLN A 37 -0.85 -4.10 -15.97
N CYS A 38 0.17 -4.39 -15.15
CA CYS A 38 1.53 -4.59 -15.64
C CYS A 38 1.65 -5.81 -16.56
N CYS A 39 1.02 -6.94 -16.22
CA CYS A 39 1.07 -8.15 -17.04
C CYS A 39 0.36 -7.95 -18.40
N CYS A 40 -0.85 -7.38 -18.41
CA CYS A 40 -1.53 -7.02 -19.66
C CYS A 40 -0.67 -6.06 -20.50
N LYS A 41 0.04 -5.11 -19.87
CA LYS A 41 0.91 -4.20 -20.61
C LYS A 41 2.13 -4.91 -21.22
N MET A 42 2.74 -5.84 -20.51
CA MET A 42 3.83 -6.66 -21.02
C MET A 42 3.36 -7.53 -22.20
N GLU A 43 2.17 -8.13 -22.09
CA GLU A 43 1.57 -8.94 -23.16
C GLU A 43 1.30 -8.11 -24.43
N GLN A 44 0.76 -6.90 -24.28
CA GLN A 44 0.57 -5.98 -25.42
C GLN A 44 1.90 -5.64 -26.11
N LEU A 45 2.99 -5.51 -25.35
CA LEU A 45 4.32 -5.25 -25.90
C LEU A 45 4.92 -6.47 -26.60
N SER A 46 4.63 -7.68 -26.13
CA SER A 46 5.11 -8.92 -26.77
C SER A 46 4.41 -9.19 -28.10
N GLN A 47 3.16 -8.77 -28.26
CA GLN A 47 2.35 -8.94 -29.48
C GLN A 47 2.53 -7.82 -30.53
N GLY A 48 3.25 -6.73 -30.22
CA GLY A 48 3.39 -5.55 -31.08
C GLY A 48 4.44 -5.65 -32.21
N LEU A 49 4.59 -4.57 -32.99
CA LEU A 49 5.47 -4.44 -34.19
C LEU A 49 6.98 -4.72 -33.96
N SER A 50 7.41 -4.85 -32.71
CA SER A 50 8.76 -5.30 -32.33
C SER A 50 8.63 -6.27 -31.15
N PRO A 51 8.61 -7.60 -31.37
CA PRO A 51 8.15 -8.63 -30.40
C PRO A 51 9.17 -8.91 -29.30
N SER A 52 9.59 -7.87 -28.59
CA SER A 52 10.81 -7.93 -27.80
C SER A 52 10.61 -7.14 -26.50
N LEU A 53 10.43 -7.87 -25.40
CA LEU A 53 10.46 -7.34 -24.02
C LEU A 53 11.86 -6.82 -23.62
N HIS A 54 12.78 -6.68 -24.58
CA HIS A 54 14.20 -6.32 -24.41
C HIS A 54 14.43 -4.91 -23.87
N SER A 55 13.35 -4.12 -23.78
CA SER A 55 13.37 -2.75 -23.28
C SER A 55 12.72 -2.62 -21.91
N VAL A 56 12.01 -3.65 -21.43
CA VAL A 56 11.31 -3.62 -20.14
C VAL A 56 12.33 -3.66 -19.00
N PHE A 57 12.19 -2.74 -18.06
CA PHE A 57 13.04 -2.69 -16.88
C PHE A 57 12.22 -2.52 -15.61
N ILE A 58 12.20 -3.57 -14.80
CA ILE A 58 11.56 -3.60 -13.49
C ILE A 58 12.66 -3.77 -12.44
N LYS A 59 12.87 -2.72 -11.66
CA LYS A 59 13.81 -2.69 -10.53
C LYS A 59 13.27 -1.76 -9.45
N GLY A 60 12.69 -2.37 -8.42
CA GLY A 60 12.07 -1.67 -7.29
C GLY A 60 10.80 -0.89 -7.68
N ALA A 61 10.08 -0.40 -6.67
CA ALA A 61 8.84 0.37 -6.85
C ALA A 61 9.01 1.65 -7.69
N GLY A 62 10.22 2.22 -7.78
CA GLY A 62 10.51 3.39 -8.61
C GLY A 62 10.56 3.12 -10.11
N SER A 63 10.38 1.86 -10.53
CA SER A 63 10.31 1.45 -11.93
C SER A 63 8.89 1.23 -12.44
N ILE A 64 7.90 1.16 -11.55
CA ILE A 64 6.47 0.97 -11.87
C ILE A 64 5.77 2.33 -11.76
N PHE A 65 4.86 2.61 -12.69
CA PHE A 65 4.08 3.85 -12.75
C PHE A 65 2.59 3.55 -12.84
N LEU A 66 1.81 4.27 -12.04
CA LEU A 66 0.36 4.38 -12.14
C LEU A 66 0.00 5.63 -12.93
N HIS A 67 -0.97 5.52 -13.82
CA HIS A 67 -1.43 6.62 -14.67
C HIS A 67 -2.80 7.13 -14.26
N ALA A 68 -3.09 8.37 -14.63
CA ALA A 68 -4.39 9.01 -14.37
C ALA A 68 -5.58 8.32 -15.05
N ASP A 69 -5.32 7.52 -16.09
CA ASP A 69 -6.32 6.71 -16.79
C ASP A 69 -6.59 5.35 -16.12
N GLY A 70 -5.83 4.98 -15.08
CA GLY A 70 -5.94 3.69 -14.40
C GLY A 70 -5.05 2.59 -14.97
N SER A 71 -4.28 2.88 -16.04
CA SER A 71 -3.28 1.94 -16.52
C SER A 71 -2.03 1.91 -15.62
N ALA A 72 -1.31 0.78 -15.65
CA ALA A 72 0.01 0.67 -15.05
C ALA A 72 1.07 0.43 -16.13
N SER A 73 2.27 0.96 -15.90
CA SER A 73 3.41 0.79 -16.81
C SER A 73 4.71 0.69 -16.04
N PHE A 74 5.81 0.49 -16.76
CA PHE A 74 7.14 0.37 -16.19
C PHE A 74 8.17 1.15 -17.01
N LYS A 75 9.39 1.28 -16.50
CA LYS A 75 10.50 1.89 -17.26
C LYS A 75 10.79 1.06 -18.50
N VAL A 76 10.93 1.74 -19.63
CA VAL A 76 11.26 1.14 -20.93
C VAL A 76 12.47 1.85 -21.51
N TYR A 77 13.58 1.12 -21.72
CA TYR A 77 14.78 1.65 -22.38
C TYR A 77 14.70 1.44 -23.89
N ARG A 78 14.56 2.53 -24.65
CA ARG A 78 14.76 2.47 -26.09
C ARG A 78 16.25 2.24 -26.37
N LYS A 79 16.57 1.21 -27.15
CA LYS A 79 17.93 0.82 -27.53
C LYS A 79 18.59 2.01 -28.27
N SER A 80 19.43 2.77 -27.58
CA SER A 80 20.46 3.59 -28.22
C SER A 80 21.69 2.72 -28.37
N ASP A 81 22.35 2.78 -29.53
CA ASP A 81 23.56 2.05 -29.85
C ASP A 81 24.57 2.03 -28.67
N VAL A 82 25.21 0.88 -28.49
CA VAL A 82 26.22 0.50 -27.47
C VAL A 82 25.71 -0.49 -26.41
N GLY A 83 25.97 -1.77 -26.71
CA GLY A 83 26.34 -2.79 -25.71
C GLY A 83 25.25 -3.35 -24.81
N SER A 84 24.77 -4.56 -25.14
CA SER A 84 23.97 -5.48 -24.31
C SER A 84 22.50 -5.09 -24.06
N SER A 85 21.65 -5.26 -25.08
CA SER A 85 20.21 -5.45 -24.85
C SER A 85 20.02 -6.80 -24.15
N ILE A 86 19.74 -6.79 -22.85
CA ILE A 86 19.39 -8.01 -22.11
C ILE A 86 17.97 -8.40 -22.56
N GLN A 87 17.88 -9.48 -23.34
CA GLN A 87 16.61 -10.13 -23.62
C GLN A 87 16.09 -10.70 -22.30
N GLN A 88 14.99 -10.14 -21.79
CA GLN A 88 14.34 -10.67 -20.60
C GLN A 88 13.22 -11.61 -21.02
N SER A 89 13.23 -12.82 -20.49
CA SER A 89 12.14 -13.78 -20.63
C SER A 89 10.95 -13.37 -19.75
N GLU A 90 9.75 -13.82 -20.10
CA GLU A 90 8.52 -13.50 -19.35
C GLU A 90 8.64 -13.91 -17.88
N ASP A 91 9.14 -15.12 -17.63
CA ASP A 91 9.32 -15.66 -16.28
C ASP A 91 10.25 -14.78 -15.42
N LYS A 92 11.27 -14.15 -16.02
CA LYS A 92 12.18 -13.27 -15.29
C LYS A 92 11.56 -11.91 -15.00
N LEU A 93 10.76 -11.38 -15.92
CA LEU A 93 10.00 -10.15 -15.70
C LEU A 93 8.92 -10.32 -14.63
N LEU A 94 8.25 -11.48 -14.64
CA LEU A 94 7.30 -11.84 -13.59
C LEU A 94 7.98 -11.97 -12.22
N GLU A 95 9.17 -12.56 -12.16
CA GLU A 95 9.96 -12.63 -10.93
C GLU A 95 10.29 -11.21 -10.41
N TYR A 96 10.76 -10.31 -11.28
CA TYR A 96 11.01 -8.91 -10.88
C TYR A 96 9.75 -8.17 -10.45
N LEU A 97 8.64 -8.36 -11.15
CA LEU A 97 7.35 -7.77 -10.77
C LEU A 97 6.89 -8.31 -9.40
N GLY A 98 7.00 -9.62 -9.18
CA GLY A 98 6.63 -10.28 -7.93
C GLY A 98 7.41 -9.72 -6.75
N VAL A 99 8.72 -9.49 -6.91
CA VAL A 99 9.56 -8.85 -5.88
C VAL A 99 9.04 -7.45 -5.57
N VAL A 100 8.79 -6.62 -6.58
CA VAL A 100 8.33 -5.25 -6.36
C VAL A 100 6.95 -5.20 -5.69
N ILE A 101 6.04 -6.12 -6.05
CA ILE A 101 4.72 -6.21 -5.41
C ILE A 101 4.85 -6.65 -3.95
N TYR A 102 5.68 -7.64 -3.66
CA TYR A 102 5.95 -8.09 -2.29
C TYR A 102 6.56 -6.97 -1.44
N GLU A 103 7.60 -6.28 -1.96
CA GLU A 103 8.20 -5.12 -1.29
C GLU A 103 7.19 -3.99 -1.02
N ALA A 104 6.23 -3.78 -1.92
CA ALA A 104 5.18 -2.77 -1.74
C ALA A 104 4.12 -3.20 -0.71
N LEU A 105 3.83 -4.50 -0.60
CA LEU A 105 2.94 -5.07 0.41
C LEU A 105 3.59 -5.09 1.80
N ASP A 106 4.91 -5.20 1.85
CA ASP A 106 5.72 -5.25 3.07
C ASP A 106 6.31 -3.88 3.48
N TRP A 107 5.93 -2.82 2.77
CA TRP A 107 6.48 -1.48 2.99
C TRP A 107 6.23 -0.98 4.41
N GLY A 108 7.30 -0.60 5.11
CA GLY A 108 7.23 0.00 6.45
C GLY A 108 7.05 -1.01 7.58
N ILE A 109 7.11 -2.32 7.29
CA ILE A 109 7.12 -3.39 8.29
C ILE A 109 8.57 -3.63 8.75
N ASP A 110 8.76 -3.89 10.05
CA ASP A 110 10.07 -4.22 10.64
C ASP A 110 10.43 -5.66 10.31
N ASP A 111 11.70 -5.94 10.00
CA ASP A 111 12.24 -7.25 9.60
C ASP A 111 11.87 -8.44 10.54
N LYS A 112 11.36 -8.18 11.73
CA LYS A 112 10.89 -9.22 12.67
C LYS A 112 9.44 -9.64 12.47
N PHE A 113 8.68 -8.86 11.72
CA PHE A 113 7.27 -9.09 11.44
C PHE A 113 7.10 -9.32 9.94
N GLU A 114 6.26 -10.26 9.59
CA GLU A 114 5.85 -10.48 8.21
C GLU A 114 4.37 -10.18 8.10
N ARG A 115 3.97 -9.57 6.98
CA ARG A 115 2.55 -9.38 6.68
C ARG A 115 1.88 -10.71 6.41
N GLU A 116 0.80 -11.01 7.14
CA GLU A 116 -0.12 -12.08 6.77
C GLU A 116 -0.87 -11.69 5.49
N LEU A 117 -0.72 -12.49 4.43
CA LEU A 117 -1.42 -12.33 3.16
C LEU A 117 -2.56 -13.35 3.06
N SER A 118 -3.58 -13.05 2.26
CA SER A 118 -4.58 -14.05 1.89
C SER A 118 -3.96 -15.21 1.10
N ASP A 119 -4.45 -16.44 1.34
CA ASP A 119 -3.98 -17.63 0.62
C ASP A 119 -3.92 -17.46 -0.92
N PRO A 120 -4.88 -16.80 -1.60
CA PRO A 120 -4.82 -16.61 -3.04
C PRO A 120 -3.65 -15.72 -3.48
N LEU A 121 -3.40 -14.62 -2.76
CA LEU A 121 -2.33 -13.68 -3.10
C LEU A 121 -0.95 -14.27 -2.80
N GLU A 122 -0.81 -14.95 -1.67
CA GLU A 122 0.42 -15.67 -1.34
C GLU A 122 0.75 -16.71 -2.42
N LYS A 123 -0.23 -17.49 -2.88
CA LYS A 123 -0.05 -18.45 -3.98
C LYS A 123 0.40 -17.79 -5.28
N LEU A 124 -0.16 -16.62 -5.63
CA LEU A 124 0.26 -15.86 -6.80
C LEU A 124 1.72 -15.43 -6.68
N LEU A 125 2.11 -14.85 -5.53
CA LEU A 125 3.46 -14.37 -5.31
C LEU A 125 4.46 -15.52 -5.29
N CYS A 126 4.15 -16.65 -4.64
CA CYS A 126 4.97 -17.86 -4.69
C CYS A 126 5.18 -18.37 -6.11
N LEU A 127 4.14 -18.29 -6.96
CA LEU A 127 4.21 -18.65 -8.38
C LEU A 127 5.12 -17.68 -9.16
N MET A 128 4.96 -16.36 -8.98
CA MET A 128 5.80 -15.36 -9.65
C MET A 128 7.27 -15.40 -9.18
N LEU A 129 7.51 -15.67 -7.90
CA LEU A 129 8.82 -15.71 -7.26
C LEU A 129 9.52 -17.07 -7.34
N LYS A 130 8.87 -18.07 -7.96
CA LYS A 130 9.41 -19.43 -8.13
C LYS A 130 9.75 -20.11 -6.79
N LEU A 131 8.95 -19.85 -5.76
CA LEU A 131 9.15 -20.40 -4.42
C LEU A 131 8.53 -21.80 -4.24
N ASP A 132 7.81 -22.31 -5.26
CA ASP A 132 7.25 -23.66 -5.20
C ASP A 132 8.33 -24.72 -5.47
N GLU A 133 8.75 -25.42 -4.41
CA GLU A 133 9.78 -26.47 -4.45
C GLU A 133 9.36 -27.74 -5.22
N LYS A 134 8.11 -27.85 -5.69
CA LYS A 134 7.66 -29.01 -6.49
C LYS A 134 8.22 -28.93 -7.92
N ALA A 135 9.44 -29.43 -8.07
CA ALA A 135 10.16 -29.60 -9.32
C ALA A 135 9.30 -30.31 -10.39
N MET A 136 9.32 -29.76 -11.61
CA MET A 136 8.62 -30.16 -12.86
C MET A 136 7.42 -29.33 -13.32
N LYS A 137 7.13 -28.17 -12.71
CA LYS A 137 6.14 -27.24 -13.30
C LYS A 137 6.73 -26.46 -14.49
N PRO A 138 5.94 -26.22 -15.56
CA PRO A 138 6.37 -25.38 -16.68
C PRO A 138 6.65 -23.95 -16.20
N ALA A 139 7.45 -23.22 -16.98
CA ALA A 139 7.73 -21.81 -16.70
C ALA A 139 6.43 -21.01 -16.71
N VAL A 140 6.26 -20.15 -15.70
CA VAL A 140 5.11 -19.27 -15.56
C VAL A 140 5.10 -18.24 -16.69
N THR A 141 3.95 -18.06 -17.33
CA THR A 141 3.75 -17.10 -18.41
C THR A 141 2.95 -15.89 -17.95
N LEU A 142 2.98 -14.80 -18.73
CA LEU A 142 2.14 -13.63 -18.47
C LEU A 142 0.65 -13.99 -18.41
N GLN A 143 0.21 -14.91 -19.27
CA GLN A 143 -1.17 -15.38 -19.33
C GLN A 143 -1.61 -16.12 -18.06
N ASP A 144 -0.70 -16.88 -17.44
CA ASP A 144 -1.00 -17.59 -16.19
C ASP A 144 -1.30 -16.60 -15.05
N VAL A 145 -0.51 -15.52 -14.96
CA VAL A 145 -0.69 -14.46 -13.96
C VAL A 145 -1.95 -13.64 -14.24
N ILE A 146 -2.19 -13.26 -15.50
CA ILE A 146 -3.42 -12.55 -15.90
C ILE A 146 -4.64 -13.38 -15.51
N LYS A 147 -4.65 -14.67 -15.85
CA LYS A 147 -5.75 -15.58 -15.53
C LYS A 147 -5.96 -15.72 -14.01
N ALA A 148 -4.89 -15.84 -13.23
CA ALA A 148 -5.00 -15.90 -11.77
C ALA A 148 -5.63 -14.62 -11.19
N CYS A 149 -5.26 -13.44 -11.71
CA CYS A 149 -5.88 -12.18 -11.34
C CYS A 149 -7.37 -12.11 -11.78
N GLU A 150 -7.74 -12.66 -12.93
CA GLU A 150 -9.15 -12.72 -13.35
C GLU A 150 -9.99 -13.62 -12.44
N GLU A 151 -9.44 -14.79 -12.06
CA GLU A 151 -10.09 -15.79 -11.19
C GLU A 151 -10.21 -15.34 -9.72
N HIS A 152 -9.40 -14.36 -9.28
CA HIS A 152 -9.55 -13.72 -7.97
C HIS A 152 -10.91 -13.01 -7.83
N LEU A 153 -11.47 -12.51 -8.94
CA LEU A 153 -12.76 -11.83 -8.94
C LEU A 153 -13.92 -12.80 -9.11
N SER A 154 -15.06 -12.49 -8.48
CA SER A 154 -16.30 -13.27 -8.69
C SER A 154 -16.77 -13.27 -10.15
N ARG A 155 -16.36 -12.26 -10.93
CA ARG A 155 -16.69 -12.12 -12.36
C ARG A 155 -15.41 -11.82 -13.15
N PRO A 156 -14.73 -12.86 -13.67
CA PRO A 156 -13.48 -12.72 -14.44
C PRO A 156 -13.55 -11.70 -15.59
N SER A 157 -14.69 -11.63 -16.28
CA SER A 157 -14.90 -10.70 -17.40
C SER A 157 -14.87 -9.22 -17.03
N GLN A 158 -14.92 -8.89 -15.73
CA GLN A 158 -14.84 -7.52 -15.23
C GLN A 158 -13.43 -7.11 -14.79
N ALA A 159 -12.46 -8.03 -14.82
CA ALA A 159 -11.11 -7.79 -14.30
C ALA A 159 -10.45 -6.54 -14.86
N SER A 160 -10.48 -6.36 -16.18
CA SER A 160 -9.92 -5.17 -16.83
C SER A 160 -10.48 -3.87 -16.26
N SER A 161 -11.81 -3.73 -16.24
CA SER A 161 -12.47 -2.52 -15.71
C SER A 161 -12.25 -2.34 -14.21
N HIS A 162 -12.25 -3.44 -13.44
CA HIS A 162 -12.11 -3.41 -11.98
C HIS A 162 -10.70 -2.98 -11.56
N TYR A 163 -9.68 -3.57 -12.16
CA TYR A 163 -8.29 -3.24 -11.86
C TYR A 163 -7.89 -1.86 -12.41
N GLU A 164 -8.42 -1.44 -13.57
CA GLU A 164 -8.28 -0.06 -14.06
C GLU A 164 -8.83 0.94 -13.04
N MET A 165 -10.06 0.69 -12.56
CA MET A 165 -10.71 1.55 -11.57
C MET A 165 -9.92 1.59 -10.26
N THR A 166 -9.40 0.45 -9.80
CA THR A 166 -8.58 0.36 -8.57
C THR A 166 -7.30 1.20 -8.68
N CYS A 167 -6.55 1.06 -9.77
CA CYS A 167 -5.36 1.87 -10.03
C CYS A 167 -5.68 3.36 -10.18
N LYS A 168 -6.82 3.69 -10.81
CA LYS A 168 -7.29 5.07 -10.99
C LYS A 168 -7.67 5.73 -9.67
N HIS A 169 -8.32 5.00 -8.77
CA HIS A 169 -8.61 5.48 -7.41
C HIS A 169 -7.32 5.73 -6.64
N LEU A 170 -6.38 4.78 -6.66
CA LEU A 170 -5.07 4.93 -6.01
C LEU A 170 -4.32 6.18 -6.53
N PHE A 171 -4.35 6.43 -7.84
CA PHE A 171 -3.79 7.64 -8.43
C PHE A 171 -4.50 8.91 -7.94
N ALA A 172 -5.83 8.90 -7.88
CA ALA A 172 -6.62 10.05 -7.42
C ALA A 172 -6.34 10.37 -5.94
N GLU A 173 -6.30 9.36 -5.07
CA GLU A 173 -5.95 9.51 -3.65
C GLU A 173 -4.57 10.13 -3.47
N TYR A 174 -3.58 9.68 -4.25
CA TYR A 174 -2.25 10.29 -4.25
C TYR A 174 -2.30 11.77 -4.63
N MET A 175 -3.01 12.11 -5.71
CA MET A 175 -3.13 13.49 -6.16
C MET A 175 -3.85 14.39 -5.16
N GLU A 176 -4.88 13.88 -4.49
CA GLU A 176 -5.58 14.58 -3.41
C GLU A 176 -4.65 14.89 -2.24
N LEU A 177 -3.86 13.92 -1.77
CA LEU A 177 -2.89 14.16 -0.71
C LEU A 177 -1.80 15.16 -1.14
N GLN A 178 -1.28 15.06 -2.35
CA GLN A 178 -0.29 16.03 -2.87
C GLN A 178 -0.85 17.45 -2.91
N ASN A 179 -2.13 17.60 -3.30
CA ASN A 179 -2.81 18.89 -3.29
C ASN A 179 -2.92 19.44 -1.86
N LEU A 180 -3.39 18.61 -0.91
CA LEU A 180 -3.47 19.00 0.50
C LEU A 180 -2.12 19.43 1.08
N VAL A 181 -1.04 18.68 0.79
CA VAL A 181 0.32 19.02 1.21
C VAL A 181 0.74 20.38 0.63
N THR A 182 0.45 20.62 -0.65
CA THR A 182 0.75 21.90 -1.32
C THR A 182 -0.02 23.06 -0.69
N ILE A 183 -1.31 22.89 -0.39
CA ILE A 183 -2.14 23.89 0.29
C ILE A 183 -1.58 24.21 1.67
N ILE A 184 -1.18 23.20 2.46
CA ILE A 184 -0.60 23.39 3.79
C ILE A 184 0.74 24.15 3.70
N GLN A 185 1.59 23.80 2.74
CA GLN A 185 2.89 24.46 2.56
C GLN A 185 2.74 25.92 2.15
N THR A 186 1.85 26.21 1.19
CA THR A 186 1.63 27.57 0.68
C THR A 186 0.94 28.48 1.70
N SER A 187 -0.08 27.98 2.42
CA SER A 187 -0.74 28.73 3.48
C SER A 187 0.19 29.07 4.65
N ARG A 188 1.13 28.17 5.02
CA ARG A 188 2.13 28.42 6.05
C ARG A 188 3.24 29.37 5.60
N ALA A 189 3.62 29.35 4.32
CA ALA A 189 4.61 30.28 3.76
C ALA A 189 4.11 31.74 3.78
N VAL A 190 2.81 31.96 3.58
CA VAL A 190 2.19 33.29 3.65
C VAL A 190 2.11 33.84 5.08
N HIS A 191 2.08 32.98 6.10
CA HIS A 191 1.96 33.40 7.51
C HIS A 191 3.30 33.66 8.24
N LEU A 192 4.45 33.19 7.73
CA LEU A 192 5.71 33.21 8.49
C LEU A 192 6.93 33.81 7.77
N GLY A 193 6.80 34.29 6.53
CA GLY A 193 7.75 35.26 5.96
C GLY A 193 9.25 34.89 6.01
N SER A 194 9.65 33.64 5.75
CA SER A 194 11.01 33.30 5.26
C SER A 194 11.12 31.80 4.92
N PRO A 195 11.69 31.41 3.76
CA PRO A 195 11.76 30.01 3.30
C PRO A 195 12.92 29.17 3.88
N LEU A 196 13.94 29.76 4.50
CA LEU A 196 15.20 29.05 4.80
C LEU A 196 15.26 28.35 6.16
N THR A 197 14.47 28.75 7.15
CA THR A 197 14.43 28.11 8.48
C THR A 197 13.56 26.85 8.51
N PHE A 198 12.72 26.63 7.50
CA PHE A 198 11.71 25.57 7.49
C PHE A 198 12.22 24.22 6.99
N TYR A 199 13.16 24.19 6.04
CA TYR A 199 13.82 22.95 5.64
C TYR A 199 14.42 22.23 6.86
N SER A 200 15.00 22.98 7.81
CA SER A 200 15.59 22.42 9.03
C SER A 200 14.55 21.89 10.00
N LEU A 201 13.44 22.60 10.26
CA LEU A 201 12.46 22.22 11.28
C LEU A 201 11.53 21.08 10.81
N CYS A 202 11.17 21.06 9.53
CA CYS A 202 10.35 20.00 8.95
C CYS A 202 11.15 18.69 8.86
N LEU A 203 12.42 18.74 8.44
CA LEU A 203 13.31 17.59 8.55
C LEU A 203 13.46 17.17 10.01
N HIS A 204 13.69 18.08 10.96
CA HIS A 204 13.86 17.70 12.37
C HIS A 204 12.61 17.05 12.97
N THR A 205 11.42 17.52 12.60
CA THR A 205 10.16 16.99 13.16
C THR A 205 9.77 15.67 12.48
N LEU A 206 9.98 15.52 11.18
CA LEU A 206 9.80 14.23 10.49
C LEU A 206 10.86 13.22 10.91
N THR A 207 12.13 13.63 11.08
CA THR A 207 13.20 12.74 11.59
C THR A 207 12.99 12.40 13.06
N TYR A 208 12.39 13.30 13.85
CA TYR A 208 11.99 13.03 15.23
C TYR A 208 10.74 12.15 15.27
N CYS A 209 9.78 12.29 14.35
CA CYS A 209 8.62 11.40 14.25
C CYS A 209 8.99 10.02 13.67
N THR A 210 10.00 9.90 12.82
CA THR A 210 10.53 8.60 12.38
C THR A 210 11.47 7.97 13.41
N ARG A 211 12.03 8.74 14.35
CA ARG A 211 12.86 8.25 15.46
C ARG A 211 12.10 8.01 16.77
N ASN A 212 11.01 8.75 17.02
CA ASN A 212 10.18 8.69 18.23
C ASN A 212 8.70 8.41 17.96
N GLY A 213 8.28 8.15 16.71
CA GLY A 213 6.94 7.62 16.38
C GLY A 213 6.73 6.18 16.86
N ALA A 214 7.83 5.49 17.21
CA ALA A 214 7.78 4.27 17.98
C ALA A 214 7.36 4.51 19.45
N SER A 215 7.52 5.70 20.02
CA SER A 215 7.41 5.86 21.48
C SER A 215 5.99 5.72 22.00
N ILE A 216 5.00 6.40 21.39
CA ILE A 216 3.63 6.41 21.95
C ILE A 216 2.91 5.09 21.65
N ILE A 217 3.11 4.51 20.47
CA ILE A 217 2.51 3.22 20.10
C ILE A 217 3.22 2.06 20.82
N CYS A 218 4.56 2.06 20.96
CA CYS A 218 5.24 1.04 21.76
C CYS A 218 4.98 1.21 23.27
N GLU A 219 4.81 2.43 23.80
CA GLU A 219 4.40 2.64 25.20
C GLU A 219 3.00 2.08 25.46
N LEU A 220 2.06 2.28 24.53
CA LEU A 220 0.72 1.70 24.64
C LEU A 220 0.73 0.16 24.49
N GLN A 221 1.59 -0.40 23.63
CA GLN A 221 1.78 -1.85 23.46
C GLN A 221 2.56 -2.50 24.62
N SER A 222 3.39 -1.75 25.33
CA SER A 222 4.10 -2.22 26.53
C SER A 222 3.19 -2.38 27.77
N GLY A 223 1.93 -1.95 27.65
CA GLY A 223 0.85 -2.22 28.59
C GLY A 223 0.95 -1.38 29.86
N VAL A 224 -0.10 -0.61 30.15
CA VAL A 224 -0.33 -0.12 31.51
C VAL A 224 -0.58 -1.35 32.38
N LYS A 225 0.38 -1.71 33.23
CA LYS A 225 0.30 -2.89 34.11
C LYS A 225 -0.91 -2.81 35.03
N LEU A 226 -1.98 -3.50 34.67
CA LEU A 226 -2.99 -3.94 35.64
C LEU A 226 -2.49 -5.21 36.32
N ARG A 227 -2.53 -5.20 37.65
CA ARG A 227 -2.02 -6.24 38.55
C ARG A 227 -2.66 -7.59 38.20
N LYS A 228 -1.85 -8.58 37.82
CA LYS A 228 -2.28 -9.97 37.60
C LYS A 228 -2.63 -10.61 38.95
N SER A 229 -3.86 -11.11 39.10
CA SER A 229 -4.21 -12.05 40.17
C SER A 229 -3.79 -13.46 39.76
N THR A 230 -2.97 -14.08 40.61
CA THR A 230 -2.47 -15.45 40.47
C THR A 230 -3.60 -16.48 40.54
N GLU A 231 -3.45 -17.54 39.76
CA GLU A 231 -4.23 -18.78 39.67
C GLU A 231 -4.79 -19.30 41.01
N ARG A 232 -6.06 -19.74 41.01
CA ARG A 232 -6.39 -21.13 41.35
C ARG A 232 -7.86 -21.51 41.08
N LEU A 233 -7.98 -22.71 40.53
CA LEU A 233 -9.08 -23.69 40.61
C LEU A 233 -10.26 -23.53 39.64
N GLN A 234 -10.26 -24.43 38.65
CA GLN A 234 -11.44 -25.02 38.04
C GLN A 234 -12.62 -25.11 39.02
N ARG A 235 -13.71 -24.39 38.72
CA ARG A 235 -15.07 -24.80 39.05
C ARG A 235 -16.02 -24.38 37.93
N CYS A 236 -16.89 -25.33 37.60
CA CYS A 236 -18.09 -25.30 36.76
C CYS A 236 -18.53 -23.96 36.16
N MET A 237 -18.70 -23.95 34.84
CA MET A 237 -19.46 -22.95 34.09
C MET A 237 -20.92 -22.85 34.58
N PRO A 238 -21.41 -21.65 34.98
CA PRO A 238 -22.81 -21.28 34.92
C PRO A 238 -23.14 -20.56 33.59
N PRO A 239 -24.41 -20.49 33.17
CA PRO A 239 -24.77 -20.06 31.83
C PRO A 239 -24.66 -18.54 31.64
N LYS A 240 -24.28 -18.18 30.41
CA LYS A 240 -24.12 -16.83 29.81
C LYS A 240 -24.80 -15.69 30.59
N GLU A 241 -24.04 -15.01 31.42
CA GLU A 241 -24.31 -13.60 31.70
C GLU A 241 -23.78 -12.80 30.50
N CYS A 242 -24.70 -12.13 29.80
CA CYS A 242 -24.36 -11.24 28.71
C CYS A 242 -23.45 -10.14 29.25
N ILE A 243 -22.17 -10.15 28.87
CA ILE A 243 -21.22 -9.10 29.26
C ILE A 243 -21.72 -7.82 28.57
N ARG A 244 -22.48 -6.99 29.30
CA ARG A 244 -22.84 -5.66 28.82
C ARG A 244 -21.58 -4.85 28.61
N SER A 245 -21.55 -4.10 27.52
CA SER A 245 -20.46 -3.16 27.29
C SER A 245 -20.47 -2.08 28.39
N PRO A 246 -19.32 -1.45 28.71
CA PRO A 246 -19.25 -0.37 29.69
C PRO A 246 -20.25 0.76 29.41
N TYR A 247 -20.58 1.00 28.14
CA TYR A 247 -21.60 1.96 27.72
C TYR A 247 -23.02 1.54 28.13
N GLU A 248 -23.38 0.27 27.97
CA GLU A 248 -24.69 -0.24 28.37
C GLU A 248 -24.86 -0.28 29.89
N LEU A 249 -23.78 -0.54 30.63
CA LEU A 249 -23.79 -0.44 32.09
C LEU A 249 -23.97 1.02 32.55
N LEU A 250 -23.28 1.96 31.91
CA LEU A 250 -23.42 3.38 32.19
C LEU A 250 -24.84 3.88 31.89
N LEU A 251 -25.42 3.46 30.76
CA LEU A 251 -26.81 3.78 30.42
C LEU A 251 -27.79 3.21 31.45
N ASP A 252 -27.56 1.98 31.91
CA ASP A 252 -28.36 1.34 32.95
C ASP A 252 -28.26 2.10 34.28
N ASP A 253 -27.06 2.56 34.66
CA ASP A 253 -26.84 3.37 35.85
C ASP A 253 -27.50 4.75 35.76
N ILE A 254 -27.48 5.39 34.58
CA ILE A 254 -28.19 6.63 34.34
C ILE A 254 -29.70 6.42 34.43
N GLN A 255 -30.23 5.39 33.79
CA GLN A 255 -31.67 5.06 33.80
C GLN A 255 -32.18 4.77 35.22
N HIS A 256 -31.41 4.00 35.99
CA HIS A 256 -31.78 3.63 37.36
C HIS A 256 -31.27 4.63 38.42
N LYS A 257 -30.72 5.77 38.00
CA LYS A 257 -30.19 6.84 38.87
C LYS A 257 -29.17 6.35 39.90
N ARG A 258 -28.36 5.35 39.54
CA ARG A 258 -27.27 4.81 40.37
C ARG A 258 -26.01 5.66 40.23
N TYR A 259 -26.14 6.97 40.39
CA TYR A 259 -25.02 7.91 40.33
C TYR A 259 -25.14 9.00 41.41
N THR A 260 -24.00 9.57 41.81
CA THR A 260 -23.95 10.68 42.77
C THR A 260 -23.34 11.91 42.08
N LEU A 261 -24.15 12.92 41.81
CA LEU A 261 -23.67 14.17 41.21
C LEU A 261 -23.06 15.06 42.29
N ARG A 262 -21.91 15.65 41.99
CA ARG A 262 -21.34 16.72 42.82
C ARG A 262 -21.98 18.04 42.42
N LYS A 263 -22.39 18.81 43.42
CA LYS A 263 -22.97 20.14 43.22
C LYS A 263 -21.86 21.10 42.78
N VAL A 264 -22.03 21.75 41.64
CA VAL A 264 -21.19 22.88 41.24
C VAL A 264 -21.79 24.11 41.92
N SER A 265 -20.98 24.83 42.69
CA SER A 265 -21.37 26.12 43.27
C SER A 265 -21.08 27.20 42.23
N ASP A 266 -22.07 28.03 41.93
CA ASP A 266 -21.94 29.20 41.04
C ASP A 266 -21.07 30.30 41.67
#